data_AF-A0A2H0C340-F1
#
_entry.id   AF-A0A2H0C340-F1
#
_cell.length_a   1.000
_cell.length_b   1.000
_cell.length_c   1.000
_cell.angle_alpha   90.00
_cell.angle_beta   90.00
_cell.angle_gamma   90.00
#
_symmetry.space_group_name_H-M   'P 1'
#
loop_
_entity.id
_entity.type
_entity.pdbx_description
1 polymer ?
#
loop_
_entity_poly.entity_id
_entity_poly.type
_entity_poly.pdbx_seq_one_letter_code
_entity_poly.pdbx_strand_id
1 'polypeptide(L)'
;MRIAIVHDQLQEFGGAERVLVALKNIFANADVFTSFYSPDKLGYHSYHFKNWGIQTSWADKIPLLKKFYSPLRFITPLIWKGFNFDKYDVVISSSGS
;
A
#
# COMPACT_ATOMS: atom_id res chain seq x y z
N MET A 1 -20.95 1.68 -2.96
CA MET A 1 -19.85 2.64 -2.87
C MET A 1 -18.53 1.88 -2.91
N ARG A 2 -17.69 2.15 -3.90
CA ARG A 2 -16.36 1.56 -4.09
C ARG A 2 -15.32 2.46 -3.46
N ILE A 3 -14.53 1.92 -2.54
CA ILE A 3 -13.53 2.68 -1.77
C ILE A 3 -12.15 2.09 -2.08
N ALA A 4 -11.19 2.97 -2.39
CA ALA A 4 -9.78 2.63 -2.44
C ALA A 4 -9.08 3.22 -1.21
N ILE A 5 -8.34 2.39 -0.48
CA ILE A 5 -7.41 2.84 0.56
C ILE A 5 -6.00 2.79 -0.04
N VAL A 6 -5.33 3.93 -0.07
CA VAL A 6 -3.97 4.08 -0.60
C VAL A 6 -3.02 4.25 0.58
N HIS A 7 -2.15 3.26 0.75
CA HIS A 7 -1.10 3.22 1.78
C HIS A 7 0.26 3.35 1.13
N ASP A 8 1.16 4.15 1.70
CA ASP A 8 2.48 4.42 1.13
C ASP A 8 3.27 3.14 0.81
N GLN A 9 3.69 2.38 1.82
CA GLN A 9 4.47 1.15 1.68
C GLN A 9 4.13 0.17 2.80
N LEU A 10 4.10 -1.13 2.47
CA LEU A 10 3.93 -2.20 3.44
C LEU A 10 5.23 -3.00 3.55
N GLN A 11 6.25 -2.40 4.17
CA GLN A 11 7.55 -3.05 4.40
C GLN A 11 7.86 -3.28 5.88
N GLU A 12 7.20 -2.57 6.77
CA GLU A 12 7.34 -2.69 8.22
C GLU A 12 5.96 -2.52 8.85
N PHE A 13 5.83 -2.82 10.15
CA PHE A 13 4.59 -2.65 10.87
C PHE A 13 4.77 -1.65 12.02
N GLY A 14 4.28 -0.43 11.79
CA GLY A 14 4.34 0.69 12.71
C GLY A 14 2.97 1.35 12.92
N GLY A 15 2.99 2.67 13.13
CA GLY A 15 1.76 3.45 13.37
C GLY A 15 0.86 3.54 12.15
N ALA A 16 1.44 3.74 10.97
CA ALA A 16 0.71 3.89 9.72
C ALA A 16 -0.06 2.60 9.36
N GLU A 17 0.55 1.43 9.57
CA GLU A 17 -0.07 0.13 9.28
C GLU A 17 -1.22 -0.18 10.23
N ARG A 18 -1.14 0.28 11.49
CA ARG A 18 -2.25 0.17 12.44
C ARG A 18 -3.44 1.00 11.98
N VAL A 19 -3.20 2.19 11.43
CA VAL A 19 -4.25 3.03 10.83
C VAL A 19 -4.84 2.32 9.60
N LEU A 20 -4.01 1.75 8.73
CA LEU A 20 -4.48 0.96 7.59
C LEU A 20 -5.38 -0.20 8.02
N VAL A 21 -5.00 -0.96 9.05
CA VAL A 21 -5.82 -2.04 9.62
C VAL A 21 -7.14 -1.50 10.16
N ALA A 22 -7.14 -0.38 10.87
CA ALA A 22 -8.36 0.25 11.35
C ALA A 22 -9.28 0.70 10.20
N LEU A 23 -8.72 1.33 9.17
CA LEU A 23 -9.47 1.74 7.97
C LEU A 23 -10.08 0.54 7.25
N LYS A 24 -9.33 -0.55 7.11
CA LYS A 24 -9.83 -1.77 6.48
C LYS A 24 -10.88 -2.48 7.33
N ASN A 25 -10.84 -2.37 8.66
CA ASN A 25 -11.90 -2.86 9.54
C ASN A 25 -13.20 -2.05 9.39
N ILE A 26 -13.11 -0.72 9.25
CA ILE A 26 -14.26 0.16 9.01
C ILE A 26 -14.83 -0.11 7.62
N PHE A 27 -13.96 -0.21 6.61
CA PHE A 27 -14.30 -0.42 5.22
C PHE A 27 -13.86 -1.82 4.75
N ALA A 28 -14.53 -2.86 5.27
CA ALA A 28 -14.19 -4.26 5.03
C ALA A 28 -14.05 -4.63 3.53
N ASN A 29 -14.81 -3.96 2.65
CA ASN A 29 -14.80 -4.20 1.20
C ASN A 29 -13.88 -3.25 0.41
N ALA A 30 -13.14 -2.36 1.07
CA ALA A 30 -12.25 -1.42 0.37
C ALA A 30 -11.07 -2.13 -0.28
N ASP A 31 -10.73 -1.73 -1.50
CA ASP A 31 -9.52 -2.20 -2.17
C ASP A 31 -8.30 -1.47 -1.59
N VAL A 32 -7.21 -2.19 -1.34
CA VAL A 32 -6.00 -1.64 -0.73
C VAL A 32 -4.89 -1.53 -1.78
N PHE A 33 -4.32 -0.35 -1.91
CA PHE A 33 -3.24 -0.03 -2.83
C PHE A 33 -1.98 0.37 -2.09
N THR A 34 -0.82 -0.09 -2.55
CA THR A 34 0.46 0.34 -1.99
C THR A 34 1.60 0.36 -3.00
N SER A 35 2.62 1.19 -2.76
CA SER A 35 3.77 1.27 -3.67
C SER A 35 4.59 -0.02 -3.65
N PHE A 36 4.89 -0.57 -2.46
CA PHE A 36 5.66 -1.79 -2.27
C PHE A 36 5.08 -2.64 -1.15
N TYR A 37 5.15 -3.96 -1.27
CA TYR A 37 4.65 -4.89 -0.25
C TYR A 37 5.61 -6.04 0.02
N SER A 38 6.18 -6.09 1.23
CA SER A 38 7.11 -7.14 1.68
C SER A 38 6.51 -7.89 2.88
N PRO A 39 5.63 -8.90 2.67
CA PRO A 39 5.03 -9.65 3.77
C PRO A 39 6.08 -10.29 4.69
N ASP A 40 7.18 -10.75 4.12
CA ASP A 40 8.31 -11.38 4.83
C ASP A 40 8.95 -10.43 5.87
N LYS A 41 8.93 -9.12 5.61
CA LYS A 41 9.48 -8.09 6.51
C LYS A 41 8.50 -7.64 7.60
N LEU A 42 7.21 -7.94 7.46
CA LEU A 42 6.18 -7.63 8.46
C LEU A 42 6.23 -8.56 9.67
N GLY A 43 7.01 -9.64 9.60
CA GLY A 43 7.14 -10.62 10.68
C GLY A 43 5.79 -11.22 11.07
N TYR A 44 5.52 -11.30 12.37
CA TYR A 44 4.25 -11.85 12.86
C TYR A 44 3.05 -11.04 12.39
N HIS A 45 3.17 -9.72 12.21
CA HIS A 45 2.06 -8.85 11.80
C HIS A 45 1.56 -9.08 10.37
N SER A 46 2.26 -9.86 9.56
CA SER A 46 1.81 -10.27 8.23
C SER A 46 0.42 -10.93 8.24
N TYR A 47 -0.01 -11.52 9.36
CA TYR A 47 -1.34 -12.12 9.50
C TYR A 47 -2.48 -11.14 9.24
N HIS A 48 -2.30 -9.85 9.55
CA HIS A 48 -3.32 -8.82 9.33
C HIS A 48 -3.69 -8.67 7.84
N PHE A 49 -2.73 -8.95 6.95
CA PHE A 49 -2.81 -8.65 5.53
C PHE A 49 -3.01 -9.90 4.66
N LYS A 50 -2.92 -11.10 5.24
CA LYS A 50 -2.88 -12.38 4.51
C LYS A 50 -4.09 -12.60 3.57
N ASN A 51 -5.26 -12.12 3.97
CA ASN A 51 -6.51 -12.31 3.21
C ASN A 51 -6.89 -11.07 2.40
N TRP A 52 -6.01 -10.06 2.33
CA TRP A 52 -6.29 -8.85 1.59
C TRP A 52 -5.80 -8.98 0.16
N GLY A 53 -6.64 -8.61 -0.80
CA GLY A 53 -6.23 -8.42 -2.20
C GLY A 53 -5.45 -7.12 -2.37
N ILE A 54 -4.24 -7.05 -1.81
CA ILE A 54 -3.39 -5.84 -1.87
C ILE A 54 -2.88 -5.66 -3.30
N GLN A 55 -3.16 -4.49 -3.87
CA GLN A 55 -2.71 -4.09 -5.20
C GLN A 55 -1.42 -3.30 -5.08
N THR A 56 -0.33 -3.86 -5.61
CA THR A 56 0.98 -3.21 -5.61
C THR A 56 1.24 -2.46 -6.91
N SER A 57 2.17 -1.50 -6.85
CA SER A 57 2.59 -0.76 -8.03
C SER A 57 3.36 -1.64 -9.02
N TRP A 58 3.52 -1.15 -10.24
CA TRP A 58 4.42 -1.78 -11.23
C TRP A 58 5.86 -1.88 -10.72
N ALA A 59 6.31 -0.96 -9.86
CA ALA A 59 7.68 -0.92 -9.34
C ALA A 59 7.96 -2.02 -8.32
N ASP A 60 6.95 -2.53 -7.62
CA ASP A 60 7.09 -3.63 -6.66
C ASP A 60 7.57 -4.92 -7.33
N LYS A 61 7.27 -5.09 -8.62
CA LYS A 61 7.72 -6.22 -9.45
C LYS A 61 9.21 -6.17 -9.80
N ILE A 62 9.89 -5.05 -9.53
CA ILE A 62 11.31 -4.86 -9.81
C ILE A 62 12.06 -4.85 -8.47
N PRO A 63 12.73 -5.95 -8.09
CA PRO A 63 13.36 -6.09 -6.77
C PRO A 63 14.35 -4.98 -6.43
N LEU A 64 15.04 -4.45 -7.45
CA LEU A 64 16.00 -3.36 -7.30
C LEU A 64 15.32 -2.05 -6.85
N LEU A 65 14.17 -1.70 -7.43
CA LEU A 65 13.43 -0.48 -7.06
C LEU A 65 12.89 -0.57 -5.63
N LYS A 66 12.45 -1.76 -5.24
CA LYS A 66 11.99 -2.05 -3.88
C LYS A 66 13.11 -1.95 -2.84
N LYS A 67 14.31 -2.44 -3.17
CA LYS A 67 15.49 -2.35 -2.29
C LYS A 67 16.03 -0.93 -2.18
N PHE A 68 16.00 -0.16 -3.27
CA PHE A 68 16.57 1.19 -3.35
C PHE A 68 15.49 2.28 -3.41
N TYR A 69 14.32 2.05 -2.81
CA TYR A 69 13.23 3.02 -2.84
C TYR A 69 13.64 4.40 -2.28
N SER A 70 14.34 4.42 -1.14
CA SER A 70 14.74 5.67 -0.47
C SER A 70 15.67 6.54 -1.33
N PRO A 71 16.76 6.00 -1.94
CA PRO A 71 17.55 6.74 -2.93
C PRO A 71 16.78 7.12 -4.20
N LEU A 72 15.83 6.30 -4.63
CA LEU A 72 15.08 6.48 -5.87
C LEU A 72 13.80 7.28 -5.68
N ARG A 73 13.64 8.04 -4.59
CA ARG A 73 12.40 8.81 -4.34
C ARG A 73 11.96 9.72 -5.48
N PHE A 74 12.88 10.20 -6.32
CA PHE A 74 12.56 10.99 -7.52
C PHE A 74 11.66 10.25 -8.54
N ILE A 75 11.63 8.91 -8.55
CA ILE A 75 10.71 8.13 -9.41
C ILE A 75 9.34 7.90 -8.77
N THR A 76 9.15 8.24 -7.50
CA THR A 76 7.89 8.04 -6.76
C THR A 76 6.67 8.61 -7.49
N PRO A 77 6.73 9.81 -8.10
CA PRO A 77 5.62 10.32 -8.91
C PRO A 77 5.24 9.41 -10.08
N LEU A 78 6.21 8.74 -10.71
CA LEU A 78 5.96 7.79 -11.81
C LEU A 78 5.32 6.49 -11.30
N ILE A 79 5.69 6.06 -10.10
CA ILE A 79 5.08 4.90 -9.44
C ILE A 79 3.57 5.16 -9.23
N TRP A 80 3.23 6.30 -8.62
CA TRP A 80 1.85 6.64 -8.30
C TRP A 80 0.99 6.96 -9.53
N LYS A 81 1.57 7.56 -10.59
CA LYS A 81 0.87 7.76 -11.88
C LYS A 81 0.44 6.45 -12.57
N GLY A 82 1.02 5.32 -12.18
CA GLY A 82 0.65 4.02 -12.73
C GLY A 82 -0.67 3.45 -12.19
N PHE A 83 -1.22 4.01 -11.11
CA PHE A 83 -2.52 3.60 -10.59
C PHE A 83 -3.66 4.36 -11.29
N ASN A 84 -4.77 3.67 -11.54
CA ASN A 84 -6.01 4.26 -11.99
C ASN A 84 -7.08 4.06 -10.90
N PHE A 85 -7.71 5.16 -10.49
CA PHE A 85 -8.76 5.19 -9.47
C PHE A 85 -10.16 5.59 -9.99
N ASP A 86 -10.35 5.72 -11.31
CA ASP A 86 -11.59 6.23 -11.94
C ASP A 86 -12.84 5.40 -11.58
N LYS A 87 -12.64 4.12 -11.21
CA LYS A 87 -13.73 3.20 -10.82
C LYS A 87 -14.16 3.32 -9.36
N TYR A 88 -13.53 4.17 -8.56
CA TYR A 88 -13.81 4.34 -7.13
C TYR A 88 -14.56 5.65 -6.87
N ASP A 89 -15.51 5.58 -5.94
CA ASP A 89 -16.28 6.75 -5.50
C ASP A 89 -15.48 7.58 -4.48
N VAL A 90 -14.63 6.91 -3.70
CA VAL A 90 -13.81 7.52 -2.64
C VAL A 90 -12.41 6.93 -2.65
N VAL A 91 -11.41 7.81 -2.57
CA VAL A 91 -10.01 7.45 -2.38
C VAL A 91 -9.55 7.99 -1.03
N ILE A 92 -9.15 7.11 -0.12
CA ILE A 92 -8.60 7.45 1.19
C ILE A 92 -7.09 7.30 1.11
N SER A 93 -6.37 8.41 1.15
CA SER A 93 -4.91 8.41 1.24
C SER A 93 -4.49 8.37 2.71
N SER A 94 -3.73 7.36 3.10
CA SER A 94 -3.16 7.18 4.43
C SER A 94 -1.67 6.92 4.28
N SER A 95 -0.85 7.94 4.42
CA SER A 95 0.62 7.84 4.33
C SER A 95 1.29 8.45 5.56
N GLY A 96 2.39 7.83 6.00
CA GLY A 96 3.29 8.40 7.00
C GLY A 96 4.26 9.40 6.39
N SER A 97 4.80 10.28 7.24
CA SER A 97 5.91 11.18 6.91
C SER A 97 7.26 10.51 7.09
#